data_AF-A0AAC9A197-F1
#
_entry.id   AF-A0AAC9A197-F1
#
_cell.length_a   1.000
_cell.length_b   1.000
_cell.length_c   1.000
_cell.angle_alpha   90.00
_cell.angle_beta   90.00
_cell.angle_gamma   90.00
#
_symmetry.space_group_name_H-M   'P 1'
#
loop_
_entity.id
_entity.type
_entity.pdbx_description
1 polymer ?
#
loop_
_entity_poly.entity_id
_entity_poly.type
_entity_poly.pdbx_seq_one_letter_code
_entity_poly.pdbx_strand_id
1 'polypeptide(L)'
;MKVDEFLKKYDKELLTFKECQEISLFLNFENTENTTFEDVENCPGYQIFKIINFKTKKERYFLQFQSEAQEYRILELKYKYPMFL
;
A
#
# COMPACT_ATOMS: atom_id res chain seq x y z
N MET A 1 -9.76 5.73 2.61
CA MET A 1 -8.62 6.59 3.03
C MET A 1 -8.00 7.20 1.78
N LYS A 2 -7.56 8.47 1.81
CA LYS A 2 -6.84 9.06 0.65
C LYS A 2 -5.42 8.52 0.55
N VAL A 3 -4.92 8.34 -0.67
CA VAL A 3 -3.55 7.83 -0.90
C VAL A 3 -2.49 8.69 -0.16
N ASP A 4 -2.62 10.01 -0.20
CA ASP A 4 -1.68 10.92 0.46
C ASP A 4 -1.71 10.81 2.00
N GLU A 5 -2.88 10.53 2.57
CA GLU A 5 -3.05 10.32 4.00
C GLU A 5 -2.37 9.01 4.43
N PHE A 6 -2.58 7.93 3.65
CA PHE A 6 -1.91 6.66 3.86
C PHE A 6 -0.40 6.81 3.85
N LEU A 7 0.17 7.43 2.80
CA LEU A 7 1.62 7.62 2.69
C LEU A 7 2.17 8.41 3.89
N LYS A 8 1.48 9.49 4.29
CA LYS A 8 1.90 10.31 5.43
C LYS A 8 1.89 9.53 6.75
N LYS A 9 0.90 8.65 6.96
CA LYS A 9 0.82 7.79 8.15
C LYS A 9 1.87 6.68 8.09
N TYR A 10 2.01 6.02 6.95
CA TYR A 10 2.99 4.96 6.72
C TYR A 10 4.42 5.47 6.96
N ASP A 11 4.81 6.59 6.34
CA ASP A 11 6.16 7.17 6.45
C ASP A 11 6.51 7.64 7.87
N LYS A 12 5.50 7.86 8.71
CA LYS A 12 5.66 8.24 10.11
C LYS A 12 5.44 7.09 11.08
N GLU A 13 5.21 5.88 10.58
CA GLU A 13 4.89 4.69 11.39
C GLU A 13 3.65 4.90 12.29
N LEU A 14 2.65 5.65 11.80
CA LEU A 14 1.43 6.01 12.54
C LEU A 14 0.19 5.21 12.12
N LEU A 15 0.34 4.20 11.25
CA LEU A 15 -0.77 3.34 10.88
C LEU A 15 -1.18 2.47 12.07
N THR A 16 -2.44 2.59 12.47
CA THR A 16 -3.00 1.78 13.54
C THR A 16 -3.38 0.39 13.04
N PHE A 17 -3.42 -0.58 13.95
CA PHE A 17 -3.90 -1.95 13.64
C PHE A 17 -5.28 -1.94 12.96
N LYS A 18 -6.20 -1.10 13.43
CA LYS A 18 -7.55 -1.00 12.88
C LYS A 18 -7.54 -0.50 11.44
N GLU A 19 -6.72 0.51 11.14
CA GLU A 19 -6.57 1.02 9.77
C GLU A 19 -5.97 -0.04 8.86
N CYS A 20 -4.94 -0.75 9.31
CA CYS A 20 -4.35 -1.88 8.59
C CYS A 20 -5.39 -2.98 8.28
N GLN A 21 -6.24 -3.32 9.26
CA GLN A 21 -7.33 -4.26 9.07
C GLN A 21 -8.38 -3.75 8.07
N GLU A 22 -8.82 -2.49 8.19
CA GLU A 22 -9.78 -1.88 7.26
C GLU A 22 -9.23 -1.86 5.82
N ILE A 23 -7.96 -1.50 5.65
CA ILE A 23 -7.23 -1.54 4.37
C ILE A 23 -7.22 -2.96 3.79
N SER A 24 -7.00 -3.98 4.62
CA SER A 24 -6.99 -5.38 4.17
C SER A 24 -8.35 -5.92 3.72
N LEU A 25 -9.45 -5.41 4.29
CA LEU A 25 -10.82 -5.85 3.99
C LEU A 25 -11.40 -5.13 2.78
N PHE A 26 -11.09 -3.83 2.64
CA PHE A 26 -11.62 -2.96 1.60
C PHE A 26 -10.51 -2.06 1.08
N LEU A 27 -9.59 -2.64 0.29
CA LEU A 27 -8.47 -1.91 -0.30
C LEU A 27 -8.95 -0.98 -1.41
N ASN A 28 -9.55 0.15 -1.03
CA ASN A 28 -10.02 1.17 -1.95
C ASN A 28 -9.49 2.53 -1.47
N PHE A 29 -8.28 2.87 -1.90
CA PHE A 29 -7.75 4.19 -1.67
C PHE A 29 -8.41 5.20 -2.60
N GLU A 30 -8.74 6.36 -2.06
CA GLU A 30 -9.16 7.49 -2.88
C GLU A 30 -7.92 8.10 -3.54
N ASN A 31 -7.86 8.00 -4.86
CA ASN A 31 -6.85 8.65 -5.68
C ASN A 31 -6.91 10.18 -5.49
N THR A 32 -5.78 10.84 -5.69
CA THR A 32 -5.68 12.30 -5.72
C THR A 32 -5.23 12.76 -7.10
N GLU A 33 -5.18 14.07 -7.33
CA GLU A 33 -4.64 14.65 -8.58
C GLU A 33 -3.19 14.20 -8.86
N ASN A 34 -2.43 13.84 -7.82
CA ASN A 34 -0.98 13.61 -7.92
C ASN A 34 -0.55 12.19 -7.55
N THR A 35 -1.46 11.40 -6.99
CA THR A 35 -1.18 10.05 -6.52
C THR A 35 -2.29 9.10 -6.91
N THR A 36 -1.93 7.98 -7.51
CA THR A 36 -2.86 6.88 -7.79
C THR A 36 -2.43 5.61 -7.09
N PHE A 37 -3.43 4.82 -6.77
CA PHE A 37 -3.32 3.47 -6.30
C PHE A 37 -3.63 2.50 -7.45
N GLU A 38 -2.82 1.44 -7.58
CA GLU A 38 -3.05 0.34 -8.51
C GLU A 38 -2.84 -1.00 -7.79
N ASP A 39 -3.79 -1.92 -7.95
CA ASP A 39 -3.64 -3.31 -7.53
C ASP A 39 -2.65 -4.03 -8.47
N VAL A 40 -1.71 -4.77 -7.89
CA VAL A 40 -0.67 -5.49 -8.65
C VAL A 40 -0.93 -6.99 -8.58
N GLU A 41 -1.25 -7.50 -7.40
CA GLU A 41 -1.52 -8.92 -7.17
C GLU A 41 -2.42 -9.08 -5.95
N ASN A 42 -3.45 -9.91 -6.08
CA ASN A 42 -4.39 -10.19 -4.98
C ASN A 42 -4.55 -11.70 -4.82
N CYS A 43 -4.01 -12.24 -3.73
CA CYS A 43 -3.99 -13.66 -3.42
C CYS A 43 -4.63 -13.92 -2.05
N PRO A 44 -5.16 -15.13 -1.78
CA PRO A 44 -5.65 -15.47 -0.45
C PRO A 44 -4.55 -15.29 0.61
N GLY A 45 -4.74 -14.32 1.50
CA GLY A 45 -3.85 -14.03 2.62
C GLY A 45 -2.89 -12.85 2.41
N TYR A 46 -2.71 -12.36 1.18
CA TYR A 46 -1.94 -11.13 0.94
C TYR A 46 -2.33 -10.40 -0.34
N GLN A 47 -2.00 -9.12 -0.38
CA GLN A 47 -2.16 -8.29 -1.55
C GLN A 47 -0.91 -7.45 -1.77
N ILE A 48 -0.49 -7.34 -3.03
CA ILE A 48 0.54 -6.41 -3.46
C ILE A 48 -0.14 -5.29 -4.22
N PHE A 49 0.13 -4.06 -3.81
CA PHE A 49 -0.33 -2.88 -4.52
C PHE A 49 0.81 -1.89 -4.70
N LYS A 50 0.63 -0.95 -5.63
CA LYS A 50 1.57 0.15 -5.80
C LYS A 50 0.88 1.49 -5.73
N ILE A 51 1.63 2.48 -5.27
CA ILE A 51 1.25 3.88 -5.29
C ILE A 51 2.20 4.62 -6.23
N ILE A 52 1.64 5.30 -7.22
CA ILE A 52 2.37 6.09 -8.21
C ILE A 52 2.21 7.56 -7.83
N ASN A 53 3.34 8.27 -7.66
CA ASN A 53 3.35 9.71 -7.44
C ASN A 53 3.79 10.42 -8.72
N PHE A 54 2.84 11.06 -9.41
CA PHE A 54 3.10 11.69 -10.71
C PHE A 54 4.00 12.93 -10.61
N LYS A 55 3.99 13.62 -9.47
CA LYS A 55 4.87 14.78 -9.22
C LYS A 55 6.34 14.37 -9.14
N THR A 56 6.63 13.29 -8.42
CA THR A 56 8.00 12.82 -8.17
C THR A 56 8.47 11.76 -9.15
N LYS A 57 7.55 11.23 -9.98
CA LYS A 57 7.78 10.09 -10.88
C LYS A 57 8.31 8.86 -10.15
N LYS A 58 7.83 8.65 -8.91
CA LYS A 58 8.21 7.51 -8.07
C LYS A 58 7.04 6.56 -7.92
N GLU A 59 7.37 5.28 -7.94
CA GLU A 59 6.46 4.19 -7.60
C GLU A 59 6.92 3.56 -6.30
N ARG A 60 5.97 3.25 -5.43
CA ARG A 60 6.20 2.53 -4.18
C ARG A 60 5.32 1.31 -4.15
N TYR A 61 5.91 0.16 -3.88
CA TYR A 61 5.22 -1.14 -3.84
C TYR A 61 5.02 -1.54 -2.38
N PHE A 62 3.85 -2.08 -2.07
CA PHE A 62 3.48 -2.46 -0.72
C PHE A 62 2.90 -3.88 -0.72
N LEU A 63 3.33 -4.66 0.27
CA LEU A 63 2.76 -5.96 0.62
C LEU A 63 1.86 -5.77 1.84
N GLN A 64 0.59 -6.11 1.68
CA GLN A 64 -0.44 -6.13 2.71
C GLN A 64 -0.76 -7.58 3.08
N PHE A 65 -0.65 -7.92 4.36
CA PHE A 65 -1.19 -9.18 4.85
C PHE A 65 -2.70 -9.05 5.14
N GLN A 66 -3.48 -10.05 4.76
CA GLN A 66 -4.94 -10.08 4.93
C GLN A 66 -5.39 -10.97 6.11
N SER A 67 -4.49 -11.29 7.04
CA SER A 67 -4.78 -12.16 8.18
C SER A 67 -4.43 -11.52 9.51
N GLU A 68 -5.24 -11.85 10.53
CA GLU A 68 -5.00 -11.43 11.91
C GLU A 68 -3.71 -12.04 12.48
N ALA A 69 -3.35 -13.27 12.08
CA ALA A 69 -2.11 -13.93 12.49
C ALA A 69 -0.85 -13.17 12.04
N GLN A 70 -0.95 -12.36 10.99
CA GLN A 70 0.10 -11.49 10.48
C GLN A 70 -0.16 -10.00 10.84
N GLU A 71 -1.08 -9.77 11.79
CA GLU A 71 -1.45 -8.46 12.32
C GLU A 71 -1.91 -7.46 11.25
N TYR A 72 -2.44 -7.94 10.12
CA TYR A 72 -2.79 -7.11 8.96
C TYR A 72 -1.65 -6.17 8.51
N ARG A 73 -0.40 -6.58 8.73
CA ARG A 73 0.76 -5.70 8.56
C ARG A 73 0.95 -5.28 7.10
N ILE A 74 1.42 -4.04 6.92
CA ILE A 74 1.76 -3.45 5.63
C ILE A 74 3.27 -3.22 5.58
N LEU A 75 3.91 -3.67 4.51
CA LEU A 75 5.35 -3.57 4.31
C LEU A 75 5.65 -2.94 2.95
N GLU A 76 6.50 -1.94 2.91
CA GLU A 76 7.03 -1.39 1.66
C GLU A 76 8.11 -2.31 1.09
N LEU A 77 7.91 -2.74 -0.14
CA LEU A 77 8.85 -3.56 -0.88
C LEU A 77 9.95 -2.66 -1.47
N LYS A 78 11.09 -2.61 -0.79
CA LYS A 78 12.28 -1.91 -1.27
C LYS A 78 13.04 -2.78 -2.28
N TYR A 79 12.58 -2.78 -3.53
CA TYR A 79 13.31 -3.45 -4.61
C TYR A 79 14.62 -2.71 -4.93
N LYS A 80 15.73 -3.45 -5.01
CA LYS A 80 17.05 -2.93 -5.42
C LYS A 80 17.28 -2.96 -6.95
N TYR A 81 16.41 -3.57 -7.73
CA TYR A 81 16.55 -3.69 -9.19
C TYR A 81 15.19 -3.53 -9.90
N PRO A 82 15.16 -2.93 -11.11
CA PRO A 82 13.96 -2.87 -11.93
C PRO A 82 13.59 -4.29 -12.39
N MET A 83 12.37 -4.74 -12.09
CA MET A 83 11.78 -5.90 -12.76
C MET A 83 11.39 -5.46 -14.16
N PHE A 84 12.28 -5.74 -15.11
CA PHE A 84 11.87 -5.89 -16.50
C PHE A 84 11.16 -7.25 -16.59
N LEU A 85 9.85 -7.20 -16.80
CA LEU A 85 9.05 -8.34 -17.24
C LEU A 85 8.95 -8.28 -18.76
#